data_AF-A0AAW9QC05-F1
#
_entry.id   AF-A0AAW9QC05-F1
#
_cell.length_a   1.000
_cell.length_b   1.000
_cell.length_c   1.000
_cell.angle_alpha   90.00
_cell.angle_beta   90.00
_cell.angle_gamma   90.00
#
_symmetry.space_group_name_H-M   'P 1'
#
loop_
_entity.id
_entity.type
_entity.pdbx_description
1 polymer ?
#
loop_
_entity_poly.entity_id
_entity_poly.type
_entity_poly.pdbx_seq_one_letter_code
_entity_poly.pdbx_strand_id
1 'polypeptide(L)'
;MADPILRLPAKTVAALVSELNGLQDRFRSGEQLEIPEITLLLDAGHSLSGVIVQITKSSSSNFPEPDATLLLQHRDNAMNISYIPIVSIRGITVHYNDRNLHLLSSGKIKPFSGKVPSRLELERKARSLSELLAGLAISIAWDEIPCSDQALQSLDLMLADLESVMIGIQSDDMGRTSLQGQVERIEIRVGMKAEVRLLSQSVFEKFRVEKKPPKL
;
A
#
# COMPACT_ATOMS: atom_id res chain seq x y z
N MET A 1 -17.33 -9.91 6.35
CA MET A 1 -16.14 -9.26 5.75
C MET A 1 -15.59 -10.22 4.73
N ALA A 2 -15.30 -9.77 3.51
CA ALA A 2 -14.38 -10.49 2.64
C ALA A 2 -13.00 -10.31 3.25
N ASP A 3 -12.39 -11.42 3.67
CA ASP A 3 -11.03 -11.47 4.20
C ASP A 3 -10.07 -10.69 3.26
N PRO A 4 -9.21 -9.77 3.75
CA PRO A 4 -8.28 -9.01 2.90
C PRO A 4 -7.42 -9.90 2.00
N ILE A 5 -7.22 -11.17 2.37
CA ILE A 5 -6.61 -12.18 1.51
C ILE A 5 -7.31 -12.33 0.15
N LEU A 6 -8.64 -12.13 0.10
CA LEU A 6 -9.45 -12.25 -1.12
C LEU A 6 -9.20 -11.12 -2.12
N ARG A 7 -8.47 -10.07 -1.73
CA ARG A 7 -8.08 -8.96 -2.60
C ARG A 7 -6.70 -9.16 -3.22
N LEU A 8 -5.96 -10.20 -2.82
CA LEU A 8 -4.66 -10.51 -3.40
C LEU A 8 -4.82 -11.03 -4.83
N PRO A 9 -4.12 -10.45 -5.82
CA PRO A 9 -4.11 -11.01 -7.17
C PRO A 9 -3.31 -12.31 -7.19
N ALA A 10 -3.72 -13.25 -8.05
CA ALA A 10 -2.87 -14.40 -8.39
C ALA A 10 -1.63 -13.91 -9.16
N LYS A 11 -0.46 -14.44 -8.80
CA LYS A 11 0.84 -14.06 -9.40
C LYS A 11 1.61 -15.29 -9.83
N THR A 12 2.42 -15.14 -10.88
CA THR A 12 3.40 -16.16 -11.26
C THR A 12 4.57 -16.15 -10.27
N VAL A 13 5.31 -17.26 -10.19
CA VAL A 13 6.54 -17.36 -9.38
C VAL A 13 7.51 -16.24 -9.75
N ALA A 14 7.76 -16.03 -11.05
CA ALA A 14 8.66 -14.99 -11.52
C ALA A 14 8.23 -13.57 -11.10
N ALA A 15 6.93 -13.26 -11.21
CA ALA A 15 6.40 -11.95 -10.79
C ALA A 15 6.56 -11.74 -9.27
N LEU A 16 6.23 -12.76 -8.48
CA LEU A 16 6.36 -12.70 -7.02
C LEU A 16 7.82 -12.57 -6.59
N VAL A 17 8.74 -13.32 -7.21
CA VAL A 17 10.18 -13.17 -6.94
C VAL A 17 10.68 -11.78 -7.30
N SER A 18 10.23 -11.20 -8.41
CA SER A 18 10.57 -9.82 -8.78
C SER A 18 10.06 -8.79 -7.77
N GLU A 19 8.86 -8.97 -7.23
CA GLU A 19 8.32 -8.09 -6.17
C GLU A 19 9.09 -8.23 -4.86
N LEU A 20 9.38 -9.46 -4.44
CA LEU A 20 10.19 -9.71 -3.24
C LEU A 20 11.60 -9.13 -3.38
N ASN A 21 12.18 -9.14 -4.58
CA ASN A 21 13.44 -8.44 -4.85
C ASN A 21 13.29 -6.93 -4.63
N GLY A 22 12.22 -6.34 -5.16
CA GLY A 22 11.94 -4.91 -4.97
C GLY A 22 11.77 -4.53 -3.49
N LEU A 23 11.19 -5.40 -2.67
CA LEU A 23 11.12 -5.19 -1.21
C LEU A 23 12.50 -5.22 -0.55
N GLN A 24 13.37 -6.15 -0.98
CA GLN A 24 14.75 -6.22 -0.51
C GLN A 24 15.56 -4.98 -0.90
N ASP A 25 15.43 -4.50 -2.13
CA ASP A 25 16.14 -3.31 -2.60
C ASP A 25 15.71 -2.05 -1.81
N ARG A 26 14.41 -1.93 -1.50
CA ARG A 26 13.88 -0.84 -0.66
C ARG A 26 14.37 -0.92 0.79
N PHE A 27 14.39 -2.11 1.37
CA PHE A 27 14.93 -2.33 2.71
C PHE A 27 16.42 -1.96 2.79
N ARG A 28 17.22 -2.37 1.79
CA ARG A 28 18.64 -1.99 1.66
C ARG A 28 18.83 -0.48 1.46
N SER A 29 17.86 0.19 0.87
CA SER A 29 17.85 1.66 0.71
C SER A 29 17.48 2.39 2.02
N GLY A 30 17.26 1.68 3.12
CA GLY A 30 16.99 2.25 4.45
C GLY A 30 15.50 2.47 4.73
N GLU A 31 14.60 1.97 3.88
CA GLU A 31 13.17 2.02 4.17
C GLU A 31 12.83 1.08 5.34
N GLN A 32 12.02 1.56 6.28
CA GLN A 32 11.56 0.75 7.42
C GLN A 32 10.51 -0.26 6.97
N LEU A 33 10.98 -1.40 6.49
CA LEU A 33 10.17 -2.52 6.01
C LEU A 33 10.54 -3.78 6.77
N GLU A 34 9.57 -4.64 7.02
CA GLU A 34 9.83 -6.00 7.47
C GLU A 34 9.86 -6.91 6.25
N ILE A 35 10.98 -7.62 6.06
CA ILE A 35 11.08 -8.60 4.99
C ILE A 35 10.24 -9.83 5.34
N PRO A 36 9.34 -10.28 4.46
CA PRO A 36 8.52 -11.44 4.73
C PRO A 36 9.36 -12.72 4.71
N GLU A 37 9.04 -13.63 5.63
CA GLU A 37 9.51 -15.01 5.55
C GLU A 37 8.76 -15.71 4.41
N ILE A 38 9.45 -16.59 3.70
CA ILE A 38 8.87 -17.36 2.61
C ILE A 38 9.14 -18.85 2.79
N THR A 39 8.27 -19.67 2.22
CA THR A 39 8.52 -21.09 1.99
C THR A 39 8.50 -21.35 0.49
N LEU A 40 9.63 -21.81 -0.05
CA LEU A 40 9.77 -22.24 -1.43
C LEU A 40 9.39 -23.71 -1.55
N LEU A 41 8.56 -24.04 -2.54
CA LEU A 41 8.30 -25.42 -2.96
C LEU A 41 9.13 -25.70 -4.21
N LEU A 42 10.03 -26.68 -4.12
CA LEU A 42 10.95 -27.04 -5.20
C LEU A 42 10.42 -28.19 -6.05
N ASP A 43 10.93 -28.31 -7.29
CA ASP A 43 10.66 -29.41 -8.23
C ASP A 43 10.88 -30.80 -7.64
N ALA A 44 11.89 -30.93 -6.77
CA ALA A 44 12.25 -32.18 -6.12
C ALA A 44 11.24 -32.63 -5.03
N GLY A 45 10.18 -31.85 -4.78
CA GLY A 45 9.18 -32.14 -3.74
C GLY A 45 9.59 -31.74 -2.33
N HIS A 46 10.75 -31.09 -2.18
CA HIS A 46 11.21 -30.52 -0.91
C HIS A 46 10.75 -29.06 -0.77
N SER A 47 10.61 -28.61 0.47
CA SER A 47 10.37 -27.21 0.80
C SER A 47 11.52 -26.61 1.59
N LEU A 48 11.79 -25.34 1.35
CA LEU A 48 12.80 -24.56 2.09
C LEU A 48 12.16 -23.28 2.62
N SER A 49 12.32 -23.02 3.91
CA SER A 49 11.77 -21.83 4.57
C SER A 49 12.87 -20.87 5.01
N GLY A 50 12.65 -19.58 4.80
CA GLY A 50 13.65 -18.59 5.09
C GLY A 50 13.34 -17.21 4.55
N VAL A 51 14.36 -16.38 4.48
CA VAL A 51 14.28 -15.01 3.98
C VAL A 51 15.10 -14.90 2.71
N ILE A 52 14.53 -14.29 1.66
CA ILE A 52 15.30 -13.97 0.45
C ILE A 52 16.31 -12.89 0.82
N VAL A 53 17.59 -13.15 0.63
CA VAL A 53 18.66 -12.17 0.86
C VAL A 53 18.94 -11.38 -0.41
N GLN A 54 18.99 -12.07 -1.56
CA GLN A 54 19.38 -11.48 -2.84
C GLN A 54 18.83 -12.32 -4.00
N ILE A 55 18.55 -11.68 -5.14
CA ILE A 55 18.28 -12.38 -6.39
C ILE A 55 19.27 -11.86 -7.45
N THR A 56 19.98 -12.77 -8.10
CA THR A 56 20.93 -12.45 -9.16
C THR A 56 20.40 -12.97 -10.48
N LYS A 57 20.27 -12.10 -11.47
CA LYS A 57 19.91 -12.48 -12.84
C LYS A 57 21.19 -12.78 -13.60
N SER A 58 21.31 -13.97 -14.18
CA SER A 58 22.40 -14.29 -15.11
C SER A 58 22.13 -13.58 -16.43
N SER A 59 23.02 -12.68 -16.83
CA SER A 59 22.94 -11.95 -18.10
C SER A 59 23.56 -12.73 -19.27
N SER A 60 23.42 -14.06 -19.25
CA SER A 60 23.92 -14.93 -20.32
C SER A 60 22.97 -14.83 -21.52
N SER A 61 23.44 -14.21 -22.60
CA SER A 61 22.72 -13.98 -23.86
C SER A 61 22.30 -15.25 -24.62
N ASN A 62 22.68 -16.44 -24.13
CA ASN A 62 22.51 -17.71 -24.85
C ASN A 62 21.36 -18.58 -24.33
N PHE A 63 20.64 -18.15 -23.28
CA PHE A 63 19.47 -18.88 -22.78
C PHE A 63 18.22 -17.99 -22.80
N PRO A 64 17.09 -18.46 -23.38
CA PRO A 64 15.88 -17.66 -23.59
C PRO A 64 15.01 -17.48 -22.33
N GLU A 65 15.35 -18.11 -21.20
CA GLU A 65 14.68 -17.89 -19.93
C GLU A 65 15.56 -17.09 -18.96
N PRO A 66 14.98 -16.26 -18.07
CA PRO A 66 15.75 -15.56 -17.06
C PRO A 66 16.33 -16.58 -16.07
N ASP A 67 17.56 -17.00 -16.34
CA ASP A 67 18.35 -17.86 -15.45
C ASP A 67 18.75 -17.02 -14.24
N ALA A 68 17.85 -16.95 -13.27
CA ALA A 68 18.02 -16.17 -12.06
C ALA A 68 18.17 -17.11 -10.88
N THR A 69 19.09 -16.76 -9.99
CA THR A 69 19.39 -17.50 -8.78
C THR A 69 19.01 -16.68 -7.58
N LEU A 70 18.20 -17.28 -6.72
CA LEU A 70 17.76 -16.72 -5.45
C LEU A 70 18.69 -17.19 -4.34
N LEU A 71 19.11 -16.25 -3.49
CA LEU A 71 19.85 -16.51 -2.26
C LEU A 71 18.88 -16.53 -1.08
N LEU A 72 18.71 -17.70 -0.46
CA LEU A 72 17.82 -17.89 0.68
C LEU A 72 18.63 -18.10 1.96
N GLN A 73 18.38 -17.30 2.98
CA GLN A 73 18.87 -17.57 4.35
C GLN A 73 17.82 -18.40 5.10
N HIS A 74 18.23 -19.53 5.67
CA HIS A 74 17.31 -20.46 6.32
C HIS A 74 16.77 -19.90 7.64
N ARG A 75 15.50 -20.19 7.93
CA ARG A 75 14.85 -19.80 9.19
C ARG A 75 15.48 -20.48 10.41
N ASP A 76 15.72 -21.79 10.31
CA ASP A 76 16.13 -22.62 11.45
C ASP A 76 17.61 -22.46 11.81
N ASN A 77 18.41 -21.93 10.87
CA ASN A 77 19.82 -21.66 11.09
C ASN A 77 20.27 -20.49 10.22
N ALA A 78 20.46 -19.33 10.84
CA ALA A 78 20.86 -18.10 10.16
C ALA A 78 22.23 -18.18 9.46
N MET A 79 23.07 -19.17 9.81
CA MET A 79 24.35 -19.41 9.14
C MET A 79 24.21 -20.26 7.86
N ASN A 80 23.05 -20.86 7.62
CA ASN A 80 22.79 -21.66 6.43
C ASN A 80 22.18 -20.79 5.34
N ILE A 81 22.81 -20.86 4.17
CA ILE A 81 22.41 -20.12 2.97
C ILE A 81 22.29 -21.10 1.81
N SER A 82 21.25 -20.96 0.99
CA SER A 82 21.06 -21.76 -0.23
C SER A 82 20.94 -20.88 -1.46
N TYR A 83 21.61 -21.29 -2.53
CA TYR A 83 21.50 -20.71 -3.86
C TYR A 83 20.53 -21.58 -4.66
N ILE A 84 19.41 -21.01 -5.08
CA ILE A 84 18.28 -21.75 -5.65
C ILE A 84 17.96 -21.14 -7.02
N PRO A 85 18.11 -21.90 -8.11
CA PRO A 85 17.65 -21.45 -9.42
C PRO A 85 16.14 -21.23 -9.42
N ILE A 86 15.65 -20.11 -9.93
CA ILE A 86 14.20 -19.79 -9.97
C ILE A 86 13.43 -20.88 -10.74
N VAL A 87 14.03 -21.44 -11.80
CA VAL A 87 13.45 -22.53 -12.58
C VAL A 87 13.09 -23.75 -11.73
N SER A 88 13.80 -23.98 -10.63
CA SER A 88 13.53 -25.11 -9.72
C SER A 88 12.36 -24.87 -8.75
N ILE A 89 11.78 -23.66 -8.74
CA ILE A 89 10.74 -23.24 -7.81
C ILE A 89 9.37 -23.42 -8.46
N ARG A 90 8.56 -24.34 -7.90
CA ARG A 90 7.17 -24.59 -8.32
C ARG A 90 6.16 -23.67 -7.68
N GLY A 91 6.44 -23.24 -6.46
CA GLY A 91 5.53 -22.44 -5.67
C GLY A 91 6.25 -21.66 -4.58
N ILE A 92 5.61 -20.59 -4.13
CA ILE A 92 6.10 -19.74 -3.05
C ILE A 92 4.92 -19.47 -2.13
N THR A 93 5.08 -19.82 -0.86
CA THR A 93 4.22 -19.35 0.23
C THR A 93 4.89 -18.14 0.85
N VAL A 94 4.19 -17.02 0.91
CA VAL A 94 4.69 -15.83 1.60
C VAL A 94 4.00 -15.73 2.95
N HIS A 95 4.78 -15.79 4.02
CA HIS A 95 4.30 -15.57 5.37
C HIS A 95 4.25 -14.07 5.62
N TYR A 96 3.04 -13.54 5.71
CA TYR A 96 2.80 -12.11 5.92
C TYR A 96 2.19 -11.86 7.29
N ASN A 97 2.39 -10.66 7.78
CA ASN A 97 1.56 -10.06 8.82
C ASN A 97 0.60 -9.05 8.17
N ASP A 98 -0.45 -8.67 8.88
CA ASP A 98 -1.46 -7.72 8.38
C ASP A 98 -0.85 -6.38 7.94
N ARG A 99 0.30 -6.01 8.52
CA ARG A 99 1.01 -4.77 8.19
C ARG A 99 1.62 -4.79 6.80
N ASN A 100 2.08 -5.94 6.32
CA ASN A 100 2.83 -6.05 5.06
C ASN A 100 2.00 -6.60 3.88
N LEU A 101 0.76 -7.02 4.13
CA LEU A 101 -0.14 -7.56 3.10
C LEU A 101 -0.36 -6.58 1.94
N HIS A 102 -0.33 -5.28 2.22
CA HIS A 102 -0.46 -4.22 1.22
C HIS A 102 0.66 -4.27 0.15
N LEU A 103 1.87 -4.65 0.54
CA LEU A 103 3.03 -4.75 -0.34
C LEU A 103 2.85 -5.81 -1.43
N LEU A 104 2.10 -6.88 -1.12
CA LEU A 104 1.80 -7.98 -2.05
C LEU A 104 0.51 -7.75 -2.85
N SER A 105 -0.22 -6.68 -2.57
CA SER A 105 -1.56 -6.46 -3.14
C SER A 105 -1.55 -5.72 -4.49
N SER A 106 -0.39 -5.29 -4.97
CA SER A 106 -0.26 -4.40 -6.14
C SER A 106 -1.16 -3.15 -6.01
N GLY A 107 -1.21 -2.57 -4.80
CA GLY A 107 -2.01 -1.38 -4.49
C GLY A 107 -3.48 -1.62 -4.16
N LYS A 108 -3.96 -2.87 -4.15
CA LYS A 108 -5.37 -3.19 -3.83
C LYS A 108 -5.70 -3.15 -2.34
N ILE A 109 -4.69 -3.28 -1.49
CA ILE A 109 -4.78 -3.19 -0.04
C ILE A 109 -3.95 -1.98 0.36
N LYS A 110 -4.51 -1.10 1.20
CA LYS A 110 -3.80 0.09 1.69
C LYS A 110 -2.88 -0.29 2.87
N PRO A 111 -1.73 0.37 3.04
CA PRO A 111 -0.83 0.15 4.17
C PRO A 111 -1.52 0.38 5.51
N PHE A 112 -1.24 -0.47 6.49
CA PHE A 112 -1.69 -0.29 7.86
C PHE A 112 -0.77 0.71 8.58
N SER A 113 -1.21 1.95 8.80
CA SER A 113 -0.46 2.88 9.65
C SER A 113 -0.61 2.45 11.10
N GLY A 114 0.50 2.01 11.71
CA GLY A 114 0.51 1.37 13.04
C GLY A 114 -0.01 2.24 14.19
N LYS A 115 -0.17 3.56 14.00
CA LYS A 115 -0.82 4.47 14.95
C LYS A 115 -2.17 4.88 14.37
N VAL A 116 -3.25 4.51 15.05
CA VAL A 116 -4.59 5.04 14.75
C VAL A 116 -4.58 6.53 15.14
N PRO A 117 -4.83 7.45 14.19
CA PRO A 117 -4.83 8.86 14.50
C PRO A 117 -6.11 9.22 15.25
N SER A 118 -5.97 10.12 16.22
CA SER A 118 -7.10 10.71 16.92
C SER A 118 -7.86 11.69 16.03
N ARG A 119 -9.15 11.93 16.33
CA ARG A 119 -9.95 12.96 15.63
C ARG A 119 -9.27 14.33 15.64
N LEU A 120 -8.67 14.71 16.77
CA LEU A 120 -7.97 15.98 16.93
C LEU A 120 -6.72 16.07 16.04
N GLU A 121 -5.96 14.98 15.89
CA GLU A 121 -4.82 14.93 14.97
C GLU A 121 -5.27 15.11 13.51
N LEU A 122 -6.38 14.48 13.12
CA LEU A 122 -6.97 14.61 11.78
C LEU A 122 -7.52 16.01 11.51
N GLU A 123 -8.17 16.65 12.49
CA GLU A 123 -8.62 18.04 12.38
C GLU A 123 -7.45 19.01 12.20
N ARG A 124 -6.37 18.82 12.98
CA ARG A 124 -5.15 19.62 12.84
C ARG A 124 -4.54 19.44 11.46
N LYS A 125 -4.46 18.21 10.96
CA LYS A 125 -3.95 17.91 9.62
C LYS A 125 -4.80 18.59 8.54
N ALA A 126 -6.13 18.47 8.60
CA ALA A 126 -7.03 19.13 7.65
C ALA A 126 -6.89 20.67 7.67
N ARG A 127 -6.71 21.26 8.86
CA ARG A 127 -6.46 22.71 9.00
C ARG A 127 -5.13 23.11 8.38
N SER A 128 -4.05 22.38 8.66
CA SER A 128 -2.74 22.65 8.07
C SER A 128 -2.75 22.53 6.54
N LEU A 129 -3.50 21.58 5.99
CA LEU A 129 -3.71 21.47 4.54
C LEU A 129 -4.48 22.67 3.98
N SER A 130 -5.51 23.14 4.68
CA SER A 130 -6.28 24.32 4.28
C SER A 130 -5.40 25.58 4.24
N GLU A 131 -4.49 25.73 5.20
CA GLU A 131 -3.50 26.82 5.25
C GLU A 131 -2.51 26.73 4.09
N LEU A 132 -2.00 25.53 3.80
CA LEU A 132 -1.08 25.29 2.68
C LEU A 132 -1.74 25.60 1.32
N LEU A 133 -3.04 25.35 1.21
CA LEU A 133 -3.79 25.50 -0.03
C LEU A 133 -4.36 26.91 -0.25
N ALA A 134 -3.70 27.93 0.32
CA ALA A 134 -3.97 29.35 0.10
C ALA A 134 -5.45 29.76 0.34
N GLY A 135 -6.08 29.19 1.38
CA GLY A 135 -7.43 29.59 1.81
C GLY A 135 -8.56 28.68 1.33
N LEU A 136 -8.26 27.59 0.63
CA LEU A 136 -9.24 26.54 0.34
C LEU A 136 -9.66 25.86 1.64
N ALA A 137 -10.93 26.00 2.03
CA ALA A 137 -11.41 25.44 3.30
C ALA A 137 -11.56 23.93 3.21
N ILE A 138 -10.84 23.17 4.06
CA ILE A 138 -11.02 21.71 4.17
C ILE A 138 -11.81 21.41 5.44
N SER A 139 -12.96 20.74 5.30
CA SER A 139 -13.78 20.34 6.45
C SER A 139 -14.19 18.87 6.40
N ILE A 140 -14.23 18.25 7.58
CA ILE A 140 -14.56 16.84 7.76
C ILE A 140 -15.96 16.75 8.40
N ALA A 141 -16.89 16.02 7.77
CA ALA A 141 -18.23 15.78 8.33
C ALA A 141 -18.17 14.68 9.40
N TRP A 142 -17.70 15.02 10.60
CA TRP A 142 -17.48 14.07 11.69
C TRP A 142 -18.70 13.28 12.11
N ASP A 143 -19.90 13.85 11.95
CA ASP A 143 -21.17 13.21 12.28
C ASP A 143 -21.48 12.01 11.36
N GLU A 144 -20.89 11.99 10.16
CA GLU A 144 -21.03 10.90 9.20
C GLU A 144 -19.93 9.84 9.35
N ILE A 145 -18.84 10.13 10.08
CA ILE A 145 -17.68 9.25 10.20
C ILE A 145 -17.84 8.29 11.37
N PRO A 146 -17.84 6.96 11.12
CA PRO A 146 -17.89 5.98 12.19
C PRO A 146 -16.71 6.14 13.16
N CYS A 147 -16.97 6.08 14.46
CA CYS A 147 -15.94 6.02 15.51
C CYS A 147 -15.24 4.64 15.53
N SER A 148 -14.52 4.33 14.47
CA SER A 148 -13.74 3.09 14.34
C SER A 148 -12.32 3.41 13.88
N ASP A 149 -11.35 2.67 14.40
CA ASP A 149 -9.93 2.83 14.07
C ASP A 149 -9.69 2.80 12.56
N GLN A 150 -10.36 1.89 11.86
CA GLN A 150 -10.28 1.77 10.40
C GLN A 150 -10.77 3.02 9.68
N ALA A 151 -11.83 3.68 10.17
CA ALA A 151 -12.36 4.90 9.56
C ALA A 151 -11.40 6.08 9.78
N LEU A 152 -10.82 6.19 10.97
CA LEU A 152 -9.84 7.25 11.28
C LEU A 152 -8.54 7.07 10.48
N GLN A 153 -8.04 5.83 10.35
CA GLN A 153 -6.90 5.52 9.49
C GLN A 153 -7.19 5.78 8.01
N SER A 154 -8.39 5.40 7.52
CA SER A 154 -8.77 5.65 6.13
C SER A 154 -8.81 7.15 5.83
N LEU A 155 -9.30 7.95 6.78
CA LEU A 155 -9.32 9.40 6.68
C LEU A 155 -7.90 9.99 6.67
N ASP A 156 -6.99 9.47 7.49
CA ASP A 156 -5.59 9.93 7.52
C ASP A 156 -4.86 9.72 6.20
N LEU A 157 -5.03 8.53 5.63
CA LEU A 157 -4.48 8.17 4.31
C LEU A 157 -5.09 9.05 3.23
N MET A 158 -6.41 9.28 3.28
CA MET A 158 -7.08 10.13 2.31
C MET A 158 -6.60 11.59 2.39
N LEU A 159 -6.38 12.13 3.60
CA LEU A 159 -5.80 13.47 3.78
C LEU A 159 -4.37 13.55 3.22
N ALA A 160 -3.56 12.49 3.36
CA ALA A 160 -2.23 12.45 2.77
C ALA A 160 -2.26 12.34 1.23
N ASP A 161 -3.15 11.51 0.69
CA ASP A 161 -3.37 11.39 -0.75
C ASP A 161 -3.84 12.75 -1.33
N LEU A 162 -4.78 13.41 -0.65
CA LEU A 162 -5.28 14.74 -1.02
C LEU A 162 -4.16 15.78 -1.00
N GLU A 163 -3.35 15.82 0.05
CA GLU A 163 -2.18 16.71 0.14
C GLU A 163 -1.27 16.57 -1.08
N SER A 164 -0.89 15.33 -1.41
CA SER A 164 0.00 15.04 -2.53
C SER A 164 -0.58 15.49 -3.86
N VAL A 165 -1.86 15.19 -4.11
CA VAL A 165 -2.56 15.60 -5.34
C VAL A 165 -2.65 17.12 -5.43
N MET A 166 -3.00 17.79 -4.33
CA MET A 166 -3.20 19.23 -4.33
C MET A 166 -1.89 20.01 -4.49
N ILE A 167 -0.80 19.55 -3.87
CA ILE A 167 0.55 20.10 -4.13
C ILE A 167 0.91 19.95 -5.60
N GLY A 168 0.62 18.79 -6.20
CA GLY A 168 0.78 18.55 -7.64
C GLY A 168 0.02 19.59 -8.47
N ILE A 169 -1.28 19.80 -8.18
CA ILE A 169 -2.11 20.78 -8.89
C ILE A 169 -1.59 22.21 -8.72
N GLN A 170 -1.13 22.60 -7.52
CA GLN A 170 -0.64 23.95 -7.26
C GLN A 170 0.69 24.27 -7.94
N SER A 171 1.51 23.25 -8.20
CA SER A 171 2.76 23.42 -8.94
C SER A 171 2.57 23.66 -10.45
N ASP A 172 1.36 23.40 -10.97
CA ASP A 172 0.95 23.74 -12.33
C ASP A 172 0.19 25.08 -12.34
N ASP A 173 0.61 26.02 -13.19
CA ASP A 173 0.01 27.36 -13.27
C ASP A 173 -1.48 27.30 -13.66
N MET A 174 -1.83 26.44 -14.62
CA MET A 174 -3.21 26.28 -15.08
C MET A 174 -4.08 25.61 -13.99
N GLY A 175 -3.55 24.58 -13.34
CA GLY A 175 -4.17 23.92 -12.18
C GLY A 175 -4.44 24.89 -11.03
N ARG A 176 -3.43 25.70 -10.65
CA ARG A 176 -3.55 26.71 -9.61
C ARG A 176 -4.65 27.74 -9.90
N THR A 177 -4.67 28.32 -11.10
CA THR A 177 -5.68 29.33 -11.46
C THR A 177 -7.09 28.73 -11.50
N SER A 178 -7.24 27.51 -12.03
CA SER A 178 -8.53 26.82 -12.09
C SER A 178 -9.06 26.51 -10.69
N LEU A 179 -8.18 26.07 -9.78
CA LEU A 179 -8.55 25.71 -8.42
C LEU A 179 -8.98 26.95 -7.61
N GLN A 180 -8.20 28.03 -7.68
CA GLN A 180 -8.50 29.29 -6.99
C GLN A 180 -9.75 29.99 -7.53
N GLY A 181 -10.07 29.82 -8.83
CA GLY A 181 -11.22 30.46 -9.46
C GLY A 181 -12.56 29.72 -9.29
N GLN A 182 -12.52 28.42 -8.97
CA GLN A 182 -13.72 27.57 -9.03
C GLN A 182 -14.00 26.78 -7.75
N VAL A 183 -13.04 26.61 -6.84
CA VAL A 183 -13.23 25.80 -5.64
C VAL A 183 -12.93 26.63 -4.40
N GLU A 184 -13.94 26.79 -3.55
CA GLU A 184 -13.81 27.51 -2.27
C GLU A 184 -13.63 26.55 -1.09
N ARG A 185 -14.17 25.32 -1.21
CA ARG A 185 -14.21 24.35 -0.12
C ARG A 185 -14.06 22.91 -0.61
N ILE A 186 -13.33 22.11 0.16
CA ILE A 186 -13.33 20.65 0.08
C ILE A 186 -14.03 20.11 1.32
N GLU A 187 -15.08 19.31 1.12
CA GLU A 187 -15.78 18.62 2.20
C GLU A 187 -15.58 17.10 2.09
N ILE A 188 -15.09 16.52 3.19
CA ILE A 188 -14.79 15.10 3.29
C ILE A 188 -15.94 14.40 4.02
N ARG A 189 -16.53 13.40 3.37
CA ARG A 189 -17.71 12.67 3.85
C ARG A 189 -17.55 11.16 3.73
N VAL A 190 -18.43 10.40 4.39
CA VAL A 190 -18.50 8.94 4.24
C VAL A 190 -19.62 8.56 3.30
N GLY A 191 -19.31 7.77 2.28
CA GLY A 191 -20.27 7.28 1.29
C GLY A 191 -20.25 5.77 1.15
N MET A 192 -21.22 5.20 0.44
CA MET A 192 -21.19 3.78 0.06
C MET A 192 -20.26 3.50 -1.12
N LYS A 193 -19.93 4.52 -1.90
CA LYS A 193 -18.98 4.48 -3.03
C LYS A 193 -18.02 5.65 -2.89
N ALA A 194 -16.77 5.42 -3.29
CA ALA A 194 -15.81 6.51 -3.40
C ALA A 194 -16.20 7.39 -4.58
N GLU A 195 -16.33 8.69 -4.36
CA GLU A 195 -16.82 9.62 -5.38
C GLU A 195 -16.33 11.03 -5.11
N VAL A 196 -15.90 11.72 -6.17
CA VAL A 196 -15.55 13.14 -6.16
C VAL A 196 -16.61 13.91 -6.95
N ARG A 197 -17.25 14.93 -6.35
CA ARG A 197 -18.23 15.78 -7.04
C ARG A 197 -17.92 17.26 -6.86
N LEU A 198 -17.97 18.02 -7.95
CA LEU A 198 -17.99 19.48 -7.91
C LEU A 198 -19.45 19.95 -7.85
N LEU A 199 -19.83 20.64 -6.78
CA LEU A 199 -21.15 21.25 -6.60
C LEU A 199 -20.96 22.72 -6.25
N SER A 200 -21.36 23.61 -7.16
CA SER A 200 -21.51 25.05 -6.88
C SER A 200 -20.31 25.68 -6.15
N GLN A 201 -19.08 25.33 -6.57
CA GLN A 201 -17.79 25.73 -5.98
C GLN A 201 -17.27 24.93 -4.77
N SER A 202 -17.91 23.81 -4.42
CA SER A 202 -17.42 22.87 -3.40
C SER A 202 -17.09 21.51 -4.01
N VAL A 203 -15.95 20.92 -3.63
CA VAL A 203 -15.58 19.54 -3.97
C VAL A 203 -15.93 18.63 -2.81
N PHE A 204 -16.75 17.62 -3.08
CA PHE A 204 -17.08 16.56 -2.13
C PHE A 204 -16.23 15.35 -2.42
N GLU A 205 -15.49 14.87 -1.44
CA GLU A 205 -14.86 13.56 -1.50
C GLU A 205 -15.56 12.61 -0.53
N LYS A 206 -16.24 11.61 -1.10
CA LYS A 206 -16.82 10.51 -0.32
C LYS A 206 -15.82 9.39 -0.26
N PHE A 207 -15.50 8.91 0.93
CA PHE A 207 -14.76 7.66 1.10
C PHE A 207 -15.67 6.54 1.60
N ARG A 208 -15.40 5.31 1.17
CA ARG A 208 -16.21 4.14 1.52
C ARG A 208 -15.75 3.55 2.85
N VAL A 209 -16.67 3.46 3.82
CA VAL A 209 -16.47 2.70 5.07
C VAL A 209 -17.35 1.46 5.05
N GLU A 210 -16.77 0.27 5.10
CA GLU A 210 -17.54 -0.98 5.17
C GLU A 210 -18.04 -1.22 6.59
N LYS A 211 -19.36 -1.09 6.81
CA LYS A 211 -19.98 -1.45 8.09
C LYS A 211 -19.82 -2.96 8.36
N LYS A 212 -19.30 -3.31 9.54
CA LYS A 212 -19.33 -4.68 10.06
C LYS A 212 -20.79 -5.03 10.42
N PRO A 213 -21.36 -6.16 9.97
CA PRO A 213 -22.69 -6.56 10.41
C PRO A 213 -22.68 -6.85 11.91
N PRO A 214 -23.77 -6.54 12.65
CA PRO A 214 -23.87 -6.90 14.06
C PRO A 214 -23.74 -8.41 14.19
N LYS A 215 -22.92 -8.86 15.15
CA LYS A 215 -22.89 -10.28 15.53
C LYS A 215 -24.27 -10.61 16.12
N LEU A 216 -25.02 -11.48 15.44
CA LEU A 216 -26.15 -12.20 16.00
C LEU A 216 -25.65 -13.26 16.98
#